data_AF-A0A0L8FY07-F1
#
_entry.id   AF-A0A0L8FY07-F1
#
_cell.length_a   1.000
_cell.length_b   1.000
_cell.length_c   1.000
_cell.angle_alpha   90.00
_cell.angle_beta   90.00
_cell.angle_gamma   90.00
#
_symmetry.space_group_name_H-M   'P 1'
#
loop_
_entity.id
_entity.type
_entity.pdbx_description
1 polymer ?
#
loop_
_entity_poly.entity_id
_entity_poly.type
_entity_poly.pdbx_seq_one_letter_code
_entity_poly.pdbx_strand_id
1 'polypeptide(L)' 'MGRNGLGVMNENEELLTDFYAVNELTIGGTLFPHRRCHKATWVSPDQQTENQIDHIAVWQHWRSSLQDVRAKRGADIY' A
#
# COMPACT_ATOMS: atom_id res chain seq x y z
N MET A 1 8.96 -1.67 0.40
CA MET A 1 7.68 -1.65 1.15
C MET A 1 7.90 -1.38 2.65
N GLY A 2 7.02 -0.57 3.28
CA GLY A 2 7.12 -0.21 4.70
C GLY A 2 6.65 -1.32 5.66
N ARG A 3 6.87 -1.12 6.98
CA ARG A 3 6.61 -2.11 8.04
C ARG A 3 5.22 -2.77 8.00
N ASN A 4 4.19 -2.03 7.58
CA ASN A 4 2.82 -2.54 7.55
C ASN A 4 2.34 -2.93 6.14
N GLY A 5 3.21 -3.02 5.14
CA GLY A 5 2.84 -3.49 3.79
C GLY A 5 2.26 -4.91 3.77
N LEU A 6 1.61 -5.25 2.65
CA LEU A 6 1.08 -6.59 2.36
C LEU A 6 1.80 -7.17 1.14
N GLY A 7 2.13 -8.46 1.19
CA GLY A 7 2.78 -9.17 0.08
C GLY A 7 4.28 -9.38 0.29
N VAL A 8 4.91 -10.02 -0.69
CA VAL A 8 6.38 -10.17 -0.77
C VAL A 8 6.89 -9.13 -1.75
N MET A 9 7.89 -8.36 -1.32
CA MET A 9 8.48 -7.31 -2.14
C MET A 9 9.15 -7.93 -3.37
N ASN A 10 8.67 -7.55 -4.55
CA ASN A 10 9.28 -7.93 -5.83
C ASN A 10 10.16 -6.79 -6.36
N GLU A 11 10.87 -7.04 -7.47
CA GLU A 11 11.77 -6.06 -8.09
C GLU A 11 11.07 -4.74 -8.47
N ASN A 12 9.81 -4.79 -8.92
CA ASN A 12 9.05 -3.58 -9.24
C ASN A 12 8.72 -2.76 -7.99
N GLU A 13 8.39 -3.42 -6.88
CA GLU A 13 8.15 -2.76 -5.60
C GLU A 13 9.42 -2.18 -4.98
N GLU A 14 10.58 -2.79 -5.23
CA GLU A 14 11.88 -2.22 -4.86
C GLU A 14 12.14 -0.94 -5.64
N LEU A 15 12.01 -0.96 -6.97
CA LEU A 15 12.15 0.24 -7.81
C LEU A 15 11.19 1.35 -7.42
N LEU A 16 9.94 1.00 -7.08
CA LEU A 16 8.95 1.96 -6.61
C LEU A 16 9.35 2.55 -5.23
N THR A 17 9.87 1.71 -4.33
CA THR A 17 10.35 2.16 -3.02
C THR A 17 11.54 3.11 -3.16
N ASP A 18 12.47 2.81 -4.05
CA ASP A 18 13.63 3.65 -4.35
C ASP A 18 13.20 4.99 -4.95
N PHE A 19 12.24 4.97 -5.90
CA PHE A 19 11.65 6.20 -6.44
C PHE A 19 11.05 7.07 -5.33
N TYR A 20 10.29 6.49 -4.40
CA TYR A 20 9.74 7.26 -3.28
C TYR A 20 10.81 7.80 -2.34
N ALA A 21 11.87 7.03 -2.06
CA ALA A 21 12.97 7.46 -1.20
C ALA A 21 13.73 8.65 -1.82
N VAL A 22 14.03 8.60 -3.12
CA VAL A 22 14.75 9.67 -3.84
C VAL A 22 13.93 10.96 -3.90
N ASN A 23 12.61 10.87 -3.94
CA ASN A 23 11.71 12.03 -4.05
C ASN A 23 11.15 12.52 -2.70
N GLU A 24 11.69 12.04 -1.57
CA GLU A 24 11.22 12.38 -0.23
C GLU A 24 9.70 12.14 -0.06
N LEU A 25 9.23 11.02 -0.61
CA LEU A 25 7.84 10.59 -0.53
C LEU A 25 7.70 9.46 0.51
N THR A 26 6.57 9.47 1.21
CA THR A 26 6.19 8.44 2.16
C THR A 26 4.98 7.65 1.64
N ILE A 27 5.09 6.32 1.62
CA ILE A 27 4.03 5.40 1.18
C ILE A 27 2.97 5.24 2.27
N GLY A 28 1.87 5.98 2.16
CA GLY A 28 0.78 6.02 3.14
C GLY A 28 0.18 4.65 3.45
N GLY A 29 -0.03 3.83 2.41
CA GLY A 29 -0.63 2.50 2.54
C GLY A 29 0.17 1.49 3.37
N THR A 30 1.40 1.81 3.77
CA THR A 30 2.26 0.96 4.61
C THR A 30 2.58 1.58 5.98
N LEU A 31 2.04 2.77 6.27
CA LEU A 31 2.31 3.50 7.51
C LEU A 31 1.54 2.98 8.70
N PHE A 32 0.27 2.65 8.48
CA PHE A 32 -0.67 2.36 9.55
C PHE A 32 -0.86 0.86 9.75
N PRO A 33 -0.95 0.38 11.00
CA PRO A 33 -1.28 -1.00 11.28
C PRO A 33 -2.76 -1.25 10.95
N HIS A 34 -3.01 -2.11 9.96
CA HIS A 34 -4.35 -2.49 9.54
C HIS A 34 -4.52 -4.01 9.41
N ARG A 35 -5.79 -4.44 9.43
CA ARG A 35 -6.17 -5.80 9.02
C ARG A 35 -5.92 -5.96 7.52
N ARG A 36 -5.63 -7.19 7.07
CA ARG A 36 -5.39 -7.52 5.65
C ARG A 36 -6.49 -7.00 4.72
N CYS A 37 -7.75 -7.08 5.17
CA CYS A 37 -8.92 -6.58 4.45
C CYS A 37 -8.90 -5.10 4.06
N HIS A 38 -8.05 -4.29 4.71
CA HIS A 38 -7.88 -2.86 4.44
C HIS A 38 -6.52 -2.54 3.78
N LYS A 39 -5.72 -3.56 3.45
CA LYS A 39 -4.41 -3.41 2.81
C LYS A 39 -4.40 -3.91 1.37
N ALA A 40 -5.09 -5.03 1.11
CA ALA A 40 -5.18 -5.60 -0.23
C ALA A 40 -5.95 -4.65 -1.15
N THR A 41 -5.34 -4.30 -2.27
CA THR A 41 -5.99 -3.54 -3.35
C THR A 41 -6.28 -4.42 -4.57
N TRP A 42 -5.62 -5.58 -4.64
CA TRP A 42 -5.86 -6.60 -5.64
C TRP A 42 -5.93 -7.98 -5.00
N VAL A 43 -6.87 -8.80 -5.48
CA VAL A 43 -7.04 -10.20 -5.09
C VAL A 43 -7.10 -11.02 -6.37
N SER A 44 -6.36 -12.13 -6.42
CA SER A 44 -6.41 -13.04 -7.56
C SER A 44 -7.80 -13.65 -7.73
N PRO A 45 -8.19 -14.06 -8.95
CA PRO A 45 -9.50 -14.68 -9.20
C PRO A 45 -9.76 -15.95 -8.38
N ASP A 46 -8.71 -16.69 -8.04
CA ASP A 46 -8.77 -17.90 -7.19
C ASP A 46 -8.83 -17.60 -5.68
N GLN A 47 -8.81 -16.31 -5.30
CA GLN A 47 -8.80 -15.80 -3.92
C GLN A 47 -7.62 -16.26 -3.06
N GLN A 48 -6.57 -16.84 -3.66
CA GLN A 48 -5.41 -17.34 -2.93
C GLN A 48 -4.35 -16.25 -2.69
N THR A 49 -4.30 -15.24 -3.56
CA THR A 49 -3.27 -14.20 -3.54
C THR A 49 -3.90 -12.84 -3.32
N GLU A 50 -3.39 -12.11 -2.34
CA GLU A 50 -3.75 -10.71 -2.07
C GLU A 50 -2.49 -9.85 -2.18
N ASN A 51 -2.54 -8.78 -2.99
CA ASN A 51 -1.44 -7.84 -3.16
C ASN A 51 -1.89 -6.40 -2.89
N GLN A 52 -0.92 -5.57 -2.53
CA GLN A 52 -1.08 -4.12 -2.46
C GLN A 52 -0.37 -3.51 -3.67
N ILE A 53 -1.11 -3.27 -4.75
CA ILE A 53 -0.54 -2.74 -6.01
C ILE A 53 -0.81 -1.26 -6.22
N ASP A 54 -1.78 -0.70 -5.49
CA ASP A 54 -2.12 0.71 -5.52
C ASP A 54 -1.56 1.40 -4.28
N HIS A 55 -0.85 2.50 -4.50
CA HIS A 55 -0.19 3.25 -3.43
C HIS A 55 -0.57 4.73 -3.47
N ILE A 56 -0.91 5.26 -2.30
CA ILE A 56 -0.97 6.69 -2.06
C ILE A 56 0.35 7.11 -1.42
N ALA A 57 1.05 8.04 -2.06
CA ALA A 57 2.26 8.65 -1.54
C ALA A 57 1.99 10.10 -1.14
N VAL A 58 2.62 10.54 -0.05
CA VAL A 58 2.57 11.92 0.44
C VAL A 58 3.99 12.42 0.63
N TRP A 59 4.21 13.71 0.40
CA TRP A 59 5.52 14.31 0.68
C TRP A 59 5.89 14.18 2.15
N GLN A 60 7.14 13.84 2.44
CA GLN A 60 7.58 13.39 3.76
C GLN A 60 7.35 14.44 4.85
N HIS A 61 7.49 15.72 4.53
CA HIS A 61 7.18 16.81 5.46
C HIS A 61 5.72 16.83 5.93
N TRP A 62 4.79 16.42 5.06
CA TRP A 62 3.35 16.34 5.37
C TRP A 62 2.93 14.98 5.90
N ARG A 63 3.88 14.08 6.17
CA ARG A 63 3.59 12.74 6.68
C ARG A 63 2.73 12.74 7.94
N SER A 64 2.95 13.69 8.84
CA SER A 64 2.18 13.81 10.09
C SER A 64 0.74 14.28 9.87
N SER A 65 0.45 14.91 8.73
CA SER A 65 -0.90 15.35 8.35
C SER A 65 -1.74 14.21 7.78
N LEU A 66 -1.11 13.13 7.29
CA LEU A 66 -1.80 11.95 6.83
C LEU A 66 -2.34 11.17 8.04
N GLN A 67 -3.65 11.08 8.17
CA GLN A 67 -4.30 10.45 9.33
C GLN A 67 -4.55 8.96 9.15
N ASP A 68 -4.83 8.52 7.92
CA ASP A 68 -5.19 7.14 7.63
C ASP A 68 -5.09 6.86 6.12
N VAL A 69 -4.78 5.62 5.73
CA VAL A 69 -4.87 5.13 4.34
C VAL A 69 -5.37 3.69 4.37
N ARG A 70 -6.53 3.46 3.75
CA ARG A 70 -7.16 2.13 3.72
C ARG A 70 -7.67 1.82 2.32
N ALA A 71 -7.46 0.58 1.90
CA ALA A 71 -8.22 0.00 0.81
C ALA A 71 -9.68 -0.17 1.26
N LYS A 72 -10.61 0.44 0.52
CA LYS A 72 -12.05 0.20 0.66
C LYS A 72 -12.42 -0.88 -0.35
N ARG A 73 -13.05 -1.94 0.11
CA ARG A 73 -13.62 -2.95 -0.79
C ARG A 73 -14.75 -2.30 -1.57
N GLY A 74 -14.71 -2.40 -2.88
CA GLY A 74 -15.78 -1.96 -3.78
C GLY A 74 -17.02 -2.85 -3.66
N ALA A 75 -18.12 -2.39 -4.26
CA ALA A 75 -19.42 -3.05 -4.23
C ALA A 75 -19.51 -4.22 -5.23
N ASP A 76 -18.46 -5.04 -5.34
CA ASP A 76 -18.54 -6.28 -6.11
C ASP A 76 -19.53 -7.20 -5.38
N ILE A 77 -20.79 -7.12 -5.81
CA ILE A 77 -21.84 -8.08 -5.51
C ILE A 77 -21.54 -9.27 -6.42
N TYR A 78 -21.06 -10.36 -5.82
CA TYR A 78 -20.98 -11.66 -6.49
C TYR A 78 -22.37 -12.16 -6.86
#